data_AF-A0A9K3Q2J0-F1
#
_entry.id   AF-A0A9K3Q2J0-F1
#
_cell.length_a   1.000
_cell.length_b   1.000
_cell.length_c   1.000
_cell.angle_alpha   90.00
_cell.angle_beta   90.00
_cell.angle_gamma   90.00
#
_symmetry.space_group_name_H-M   'P 1'
#
loop_
_entity.id
_entity.type
_entity.pdbx_description
1 polymer ?
#
loop_
_entity_poly.entity_id
_entity_poly.type
_entity_poly.pdbx_seq_one_letter_code
_entity_poly.pdbx_strand_id
1 'polypeptide(L)'
;MRSHTGATMTLGKGSVYSMSTRQKINTRSSTEAELVGVNDAMSIILWTRHFLEAQGYTVNDNIVYQDNESAILLEKNGRHSSTKRTRHLEVRYFFVTDNVRRNKLSIAYCPTGDMIADYFTKPLQGSVFRKMLKQILNVDDALIDSSPQECVGDSDDGLTRINQDGTAESRTRQDDTQPLNDLEDEDSKPTKSSQQMMMTKSRSYADVVRNGEKG
;
A
#
# COMPACT_ATOMS: atom_id res chain seq x y z
N MET A 1 -14.09 -4.89 -5.26
CA MET A 1 -12.63 -5.10 -5.20
C MET A 1 -12.12 -4.64 -3.85
N ARG A 2 -11.04 -5.20 -3.29
CA ARG A 2 -10.35 -4.62 -2.13
C ARG A 2 -9.12 -3.89 -2.64
N SER A 3 -9.11 -2.57 -2.53
CA SER A 3 -7.96 -1.77 -2.94
C SER A 3 -6.89 -1.74 -1.86
N HIS A 4 -5.76 -1.12 -2.18
CA HIS A 4 -4.72 -0.74 -1.24
C HIS A 4 -4.79 0.77 -1.03
N THR A 5 -4.63 1.22 0.22
CA THR A 5 -4.49 2.63 0.57
C THR A 5 -3.04 2.87 0.95
N GLY A 6 -2.43 3.85 0.29
CA GLY A 6 -1.16 4.42 0.69
C GLY A 6 -1.39 5.89 1.00
N ALA A 7 -0.72 6.37 2.04
CA ALA A 7 -0.74 7.78 2.38
C ALA A 7 0.57 8.14 3.04
N THR A 8 0.96 9.40 2.87
CA THR A 8 2.17 9.97 3.46
C THR A 8 1.86 11.39 3.88
N MET A 9 2.46 11.84 4.97
CA MET A 9 2.29 13.18 5.49
C MET A 9 3.65 13.79 5.76
N THR A 10 3.80 15.05 5.36
CA THR A 10 5.02 15.84 5.54
C THR A 10 4.70 17.09 6.35
N LEU A 11 5.70 17.61 7.07
CA LEU A 11 5.65 18.93 7.70
C LEU A 11 6.52 19.95 6.93
N GLY A 12 6.77 19.68 5.64
CA GLY A 12 7.49 20.56 4.71
C GLY A 12 8.71 19.90 4.07
N LYS A 13 9.33 18.93 4.75
CA LYS A 13 10.44 18.12 4.23
C LYS A 13 10.34 16.70 4.78
N GLY A 14 10.61 15.71 3.93
CA GLY A 14 10.54 14.30 4.33
C GLY A 14 9.12 13.84 4.68
N SER A 15 8.95 12.55 4.91
CA SER A 15 7.72 12.00 5.49
C SER A 15 7.87 11.85 7.00
N VAL A 16 6.92 12.39 7.75
CA VAL A 16 6.80 12.18 9.20
C VAL A 16 5.87 11.01 9.52
N TYR A 17 5.00 10.65 8.59
CA TYR A 17 4.05 9.57 8.74
C TYR A 17 3.80 8.94 7.38
N SER A 18 3.87 7.62 7.34
CA SER A 18 3.60 6.84 6.14
C SER A 18 2.69 5.67 6.51
N MET A 19 1.75 5.36 5.63
CA MET A 19 0.90 4.18 5.75
C MET A 19 0.83 3.44 4.42
N SER A 20 0.73 2.12 4.53
CA SER A 20 0.46 1.21 3.43
C SER A 20 -0.45 0.13 4.01
N THR A 21 -1.75 0.17 3.70
CA THR A 21 -2.72 -0.77 4.25
C THR A 21 -3.72 -1.22 3.21
N ARG A 22 -4.11 -2.50 3.29
CA ARG A 22 -5.25 -3.00 2.52
C ARG A 22 -6.54 -2.39 3.05
N GLN A 23 -7.42 -1.96 2.15
CA GLN A 23 -8.73 -1.45 2.54
C GLN A 23 -9.59 -2.55 3.16
N LYS A 24 -10.21 -2.24 4.30
CA LYS A 24 -11.07 -3.19 5.03
C LYS A 24 -12.38 -3.47 4.29
N ILE A 25 -12.86 -2.48 3.55
CA ILE A 25 -14.13 -2.53 2.83
C ILE A 25 -13.90 -2.79 1.35
N ASN A 26 -14.90 -3.41 0.72
CA ASN A 26 -14.88 -3.59 -0.73
C ASN A 26 -15.41 -2.33 -1.39
N THR A 27 -14.68 -1.83 -2.38
CA THR A 27 -15.07 -0.67 -3.21
C THR A 27 -15.52 -1.16 -4.59
N ARG A 28 -16.38 -0.38 -5.23
CA ARG A 28 -16.97 -0.71 -6.55
C ARG A 28 -16.28 0.03 -7.70
N SER A 29 -15.48 1.06 -7.40
CA SER A 29 -14.67 1.80 -8.36
C SER A 29 -13.36 2.28 -7.73
N SER A 30 -12.41 2.71 -8.57
CA SER A 30 -11.18 3.37 -8.12
C SER A 30 -11.50 4.67 -7.37
N THR A 31 -12.44 5.47 -7.85
CA THR A 31 -12.89 6.70 -7.18
C THR A 31 -13.41 6.46 -5.77
N GLU A 32 -14.18 5.37 -5.56
CA GLU A 32 -14.62 4.98 -4.22
C GLU A 32 -13.45 4.54 -3.35
N ALA A 33 -12.46 3.84 -3.92
CA ALA A 33 -11.26 3.45 -3.19
C ALA A 33 -10.44 4.66 -2.73
N GLU A 34 -10.29 5.66 -3.57
CA GLU A 34 -9.56 6.89 -3.23
C GLU A 34 -10.20 7.63 -2.06
N LEU A 35 -11.53 7.82 -2.10
CA LEU A 35 -12.27 8.41 -0.99
C LEU A 35 -12.07 7.63 0.32
N VAL A 36 -12.13 6.29 0.24
CA VAL A 36 -11.95 5.43 1.41
C VAL A 36 -10.56 5.63 2.00
N GLY A 37 -9.53 5.77 1.15
CA GLY A 37 -8.18 6.09 1.58
C GLY A 37 -8.08 7.42 2.32
N VAL A 38 -8.64 8.49 1.76
CA VAL A 38 -8.66 9.82 2.41
C VAL A 38 -9.40 9.77 3.76
N ASN A 39 -10.54 9.09 3.81
CA ASN A 39 -11.28 8.92 5.06
C ASN A 39 -10.46 8.14 6.11
N ASP A 40 -9.75 7.08 5.71
CA ASP A 40 -8.93 6.28 6.63
C ASP A 40 -7.73 7.09 7.17
N ALA A 41 -7.18 8.03 6.39
CA ALA A 41 -6.14 8.96 6.81
C ALA A 41 -6.66 10.17 7.61
N MET A 42 -7.96 10.45 7.59
CA MET A 42 -8.52 11.66 8.20
C MET A 42 -8.21 11.79 9.69
N SER A 43 -8.23 10.67 10.42
CA SER A 43 -7.92 10.66 11.86
C SER A 43 -6.50 11.16 12.15
N ILE A 44 -5.50 10.70 11.39
CA ILE A 44 -4.11 11.12 11.60
C ILE A 44 -3.88 12.56 11.13
N ILE A 45 -4.55 12.99 10.04
CA ILE A 45 -4.50 14.38 9.54
C ILE A 45 -5.01 15.35 10.61
N LEU A 46 -6.21 15.10 11.15
CA LEU A 46 -6.81 15.97 12.17
C LEU A 46 -6.05 15.92 13.49
N TRP A 47 -5.61 14.73 13.92
CA TRP A 47 -4.81 14.59 15.13
C TRP A 47 -3.51 15.40 15.04
N THR A 48 -2.81 15.33 13.91
CA THR A 48 -1.54 16.03 13.71
C THR A 48 -1.74 17.54 13.73
N ARG A 49 -2.80 18.05 13.08
CA ARG A 49 -3.16 19.46 13.16
C ARG A 49 -3.36 19.90 14.61
N HIS A 50 -4.20 19.19 15.36
CA HIS A 50 -4.50 19.54 16.75
C HIS A 50 -3.29 19.40 17.66
N PHE A 51 -2.45 18.40 17.41
CA PHE A 51 -1.20 18.21 18.14
C PHE A 51 -0.27 19.43 17.95
N LEU A 52 -0.08 19.89 16.71
CA LEU A 52 0.75 21.07 16.42
C LEU A 52 0.17 22.35 17.04
N GLU A 53 -1.15 22.55 16.95
CA GLU A 53 -1.84 23.67 17.59
C GLU A 53 -1.65 23.67 19.11
N ALA A 54 -1.72 22.49 19.75
CA ALA A 54 -1.51 22.34 21.18
C ALA A 54 -0.05 22.61 21.61
N GLN A 55 0.92 22.44 20.72
CA GLN A 55 2.32 22.85 20.95
C GLN A 55 2.56 24.36 20.72
N GLY A 56 1.54 25.12 20.31
CA GLY A 56 1.65 26.55 20.03
C GLY A 56 2.01 26.91 18.59
N TYR A 57 2.01 25.95 17.66
CA TYR A 57 2.23 26.24 16.24
C TYR A 57 0.91 26.55 15.52
N THR A 58 0.90 27.60 14.71
CA THR A 58 -0.24 27.91 13.83
C THR A 58 -0.15 27.07 12.56
N VAL A 59 -1.11 26.18 12.35
CA VAL A 59 -1.23 25.39 11.11
C VAL A 59 -2.05 26.16 10.07
N ASN A 60 -1.35 26.87 9.19
CA ASN A 60 -1.95 27.64 8.09
C ASN A 60 -2.48 26.70 7.00
N ASP A 61 -1.66 25.73 6.61
CA ASP A 61 -1.95 24.81 5.51
C ASP A 61 -2.12 23.38 6.03
N ASN A 62 -3.29 22.79 5.77
CA ASN A 62 -3.56 21.37 5.99
C ASN A 62 -4.15 20.80 4.71
N ILE A 63 -3.27 20.49 3.76
CA ILE A 63 -3.64 20.16 2.38
C ILE A 63 -3.53 18.65 2.18
N VAL A 64 -4.60 18.04 1.71
CA VAL A 64 -4.61 16.67 1.20
C VAL A 64 -4.45 16.71 -0.30
N TYR A 65 -3.40 16.06 -0.80
CA TYR A 65 -3.16 15.91 -2.23
C TYR A 65 -3.82 14.64 -2.75
N GLN A 66 -4.46 14.73 -3.92
CA GLN A 66 -5.11 13.59 -4.57
C GLN A 66 -4.94 13.68 -6.10
N ASP A 67 -4.76 12.56 -6.79
CA ASP A 67 -4.55 12.49 -8.25
C ASP A 67 -5.83 12.13 -9.02
N ASN A 68 -6.87 11.73 -8.31
CA ASN A 68 -8.17 11.39 -8.88
C ASN A 68 -9.15 12.56 -8.77
N GLU A 69 -9.31 13.34 -9.84
CA GLU A 69 -10.23 14.48 -9.87
C GLU A 69 -11.69 14.10 -9.56
N SER A 70 -12.12 12.90 -9.95
CA SER A 70 -13.47 12.43 -9.62
C SER A 70 -13.64 12.22 -8.12
N ALA A 71 -12.59 11.79 -7.42
CA ALA A 71 -12.62 11.64 -5.96
C ALA A 71 -12.62 13.02 -5.28
N ILE A 72 -11.78 13.95 -5.76
CA ILE A 72 -11.73 15.34 -5.27
C ILE A 72 -13.11 16.00 -5.39
N LEU A 73 -13.79 15.81 -6.53
CA LEU A 73 -15.12 16.38 -6.76
C LEU A 73 -16.13 15.85 -5.74
N LEU A 74 -16.09 14.54 -5.45
CA LEU A 74 -16.95 13.91 -4.45
C LEU A 74 -16.64 14.40 -3.03
N GLU A 75 -15.38 14.61 -2.70
CA GLU A 75 -14.93 15.07 -1.38
C GLU A 75 -15.27 16.54 -1.14
N LYS A 76 -15.27 17.38 -2.17
CA LYS A 76 -15.63 18.81 -2.08
C LYS A 76 -17.14 19.02 -2.06
N ASN A 77 -17.87 18.34 -2.94
CA ASN A 77 -19.30 18.59 -3.15
C ASN A 77 -20.21 17.66 -2.33
N GLY A 78 -19.65 16.58 -1.79
CA GLY A 78 -20.40 15.57 -1.04
C GLY A 78 -21.50 14.93 -1.90
N ARG A 79 -22.68 14.73 -1.29
CA ARG A 79 -23.81 14.01 -1.90
C ARG A 79 -24.32 14.63 -3.22
N HIS A 80 -24.08 15.92 -3.47
CA HIS A 80 -24.53 16.56 -4.72
C HIS A 80 -23.86 15.97 -5.97
N SER A 81 -22.72 15.28 -5.81
CA SER A 81 -22.01 14.57 -6.87
C SER A 81 -22.14 13.04 -6.76
N SER A 82 -22.94 12.52 -5.82
CA SER A 82 -23.10 11.08 -5.53
C SER A 82 -24.31 10.47 -6.26
N THR A 83 -24.07 9.41 -7.06
CA THR A 83 -25.12 8.57 -7.65
C THR A 83 -25.62 7.50 -6.65
N LYS A 84 -26.75 6.83 -6.95
CA LYS A 84 -27.28 5.68 -6.14
C LYS A 84 -26.23 4.60 -5.80
N ARG A 85 -25.13 4.50 -6.56
CA ARG A 85 -24.06 3.50 -6.40
C ARG A 85 -23.17 3.74 -5.17
N THR A 86 -23.02 4.98 -4.71
CA THR A 86 -22.07 5.32 -3.64
C THR A 86 -22.71 5.49 -2.25
N ARG A 87 -24.02 5.19 -2.11
CA ARG A 87 -24.78 5.30 -0.83
C ARG A 87 -24.14 4.53 0.33
N HIS A 88 -23.48 3.40 0.05
CA HIS A 88 -22.83 2.59 1.08
C HIS A 88 -21.59 3.26 1.72
N LEU A 89 -21.11 4.36 1.14
CA LEU A 89 -20.00 5.17 1.65
C LEU A 89 -20.45 6.56 2.10
N GLU A 90 -21.77 6.80 2.20
CA GLU A 90 -22.38 8.10 2.52
C GLU A 90 -21.77 8.77 3.77
N VAL A 91 -21.55 8.00 4.84
CA VAL A 91 -20.92 8.50 6.08
C VAL A 91 -19.49 9.01 5.84
N ARG A 92 -18.71 8.33 5.00
CA ARG A 92 -17.32 8.71 4.70
C ARG A 92 -17.27 9.98 3.86
N TYR A 93 -18.14 10.10 2.84
CA TYR A 93 -18.27 11.34 2.07
C TYR A 93 -18.57 12.53 2.96
N PHE A 94 -19.61 12.40 3.80
CA PHE A 94 -20.02 13.50 4.67
C PHE A 94 -18.93 13.88 5.66
N PHE A 95 -18.20 12.90 6.20
CA PHE A 95 -17.11 13.18 7.11
C PHE A 95 -15.98 13.99 6.44
N VAL A 96 -15.52 13.59 5.25
CA VAL A 96 -14.48 14.34 4.54
C VAL A 96 -15.01 15.72 4.12
N THR A 97 -16.19 15.78 3.52
CA THR A 97 -16.81 17.02 3.03
C THR A 97 -17.03 18.03 4.16
N ASP A 98 -17.50 17.58 5.33
CA ASP A 98 -17.74 18.45 6.49
C ASP A 98 -16.43 19.05 7.03
N ASN A 99 -15.35 18.27 7.10
CA ASN A 99 -14.05 18.79 7.51
C ASN A 99 -13.48 19.81 6.50
N VAL A 100 -13.69 19.59 5.19
CA VAL A 100 -13.34 20.57 4.15
C VAL A 100 -14.16 21.85 4.30
N ARG A 101 -15.48 21.74 4.46
CA ARG A 101 -16.38 22.90 4.64
C ARG A 101 -16.09 23.72 5.89
N ARG A 102 -15.60 23.07 6.96
CA ARG A 102 -15.17 23.72 8.19
C ARG A 102 -13.76 24.31 8.10
N ASN A 103 -13.14 24.31 6.91
CA ASN A 103 -11.78 24.77 6.68
C ASN A 103 -10.74 24.09 7.58
N LYS A 104 -10.99 22.85 8.01
CA LYS A 104 -10.01 22.07 8.78
C LYS A 104 -8.91 21.51 7.90
N LEU A 105 -9.22 21.29 6.62
CA LEU A 105 -8.29 20.89 5.57
C LEU A 105 -8.81 21.35 4.20
N SER A 106 -7.92 21.37 3.21
CA SER A 106 -8.26 21.57 1.81
C SER A 106 -7.79 20.39 0.98
N ILE A 107 -8.39 20.20 -0.20
CA ILE A 107 -8.03 19.11 -1.10
C ILE A 107 -7.56 19.69 -2.42
N ALA A 108 -6.35 19.32 -2.82
CA ALA A 108 -5.67 19.82 -4.01
C ALA A 108 -5.33 18.66 -4.96
N TYR A 109 -5.42 18.96 -6.26
CA TYR A 109 -4.99 18.00 -7.28
C TYR A 109 -3.47 17.90 -7.30
N CYS A 110 -2.95 16.68 -7.41
CA CYS A 110 -1.53 16.39 -7.61
C CYS A 110 -1.40 15.36 -8.74
N PRO A 111 -0.60 15.61 -9.78
CA PRO A 111 -0.39 14.63 -10.84
C PRO A 111 0.18 13.31 -10.30
N THR A 112 -0.22 12.17 -10.87
CA THR A 112 0.24 10.83 -10.45
C THR A 112 1.77 10.70 -10.42
N GLY A 113 2.50 11.36 -11.33
CA GLY A 113 3.98 11.33 -11.35
C GLY A 113 4.66 12.05 -10.18
N ASP A 114 3.91 12.86 -9.43
CA ASP A 114 4.35 13.59 -8.24
C ASP A 114 3.65 13.11 -6.97
N MET A 115 2.70 12.17 -7.08
CA MET A 115 1.94 11.63 -5.96
C MET A 115 2.80 10.70 -5.12
N ILE A 116 3.46 11.23 -4.08
CA ILE A 116 4.35 10.45 -3.20
C ILE A 116 3.63 9.27 -2.53
N ALA A 117 2.30 9.37 -2.32
CA ALA A 117 1.51 8.28 -1.77
C ALA A 117 1.54 7.00 -2.63
N ASP A 118 1.80 7.11 -3.94
CA ASP A 118 1.94 5.97 -4.85
C ASP A 118 3.11 5.06 -4.48
N TYR A 119 4.14 5.61 -3.85
CA TYR A 119 5.26 4.82 -3.31
C TYR A 119 4.78 3.73 -2.35
N PHE A 120 3.66 3.96 -1.65
CA PHE A 120 3.10 3.05 -0.67
C PHE A 120 2.01 2.13 -1.22
N THR A 121 1.63 2.27 -2.50
CA THR A 121 0.59 1.43 -3.14
C THR A 121 1.07 0.65 -4.35
N LYS A 122 2.13 1.12 -5.02
CA LYS A 122 2.61 0.58 -6.29
C LYS A 122 4.04 0.05 -6.13
N PRO A 123 4.40 -1.06 -6.81
CA PRO A 123 5.78 -1.52 -6.89
C PRO A 123 6.58 -0.64 -7.87
N LEU A 124 6.96 0.57 -7.44
CA LEU A 124 7.71 1.52 -8.26
C LEU A 124 9.15 1.05 -8.48
N GLN A 125 9.71 1.35 -9.65
CA GLN A 125 11.09 1.01 -10.01
C GLN A 125 11.80 2.19 -10.69
N GLY A 126 13.13 2.09 -10.82
CA GLY A 126 13.94 3.00 -11.61
C GLY A 126 13.95 4.44 -11.09
N SER A 127 13.84 5.41 -12.00
CA SER A 127 13.96 6.84 -11.68
C SER A 127 12.82 7.35 -10.80
N VAL A 128 11.59 6.86 -11.01
CA VAL A 128 10.41 7.28 -10.23
C VAL A 128 10.54 6.83 -8.78
N PHE A 129 10.96 5.58 -8.55
CA PHE A 129 11.25 5.07 -7.20
C PHE A 129 12.29 5.93 -6.49
N ARG A 130 13.44 6.19 -7.14
CA ARG A 130 14.51 7.02 -6.56
C ARG A 130 14.07 8.45 -6.27
N LYS A 131 13.27 9.05 -7.15
CA LYS A 131 12.70 10.40 -6.95
C LYS A 131 11.81 10.46 -5.71
N MET A 132 10.85 9.54 -5.57
CA MET A 132 9.95 9.52 -4.42
C MET A 132 10.69 9.16 -3.12
N LEU A 133 11.64 8.23 -3.17
CA LEU A 133 12.47 7.85 -2.02
C LEU A 133 13.24 9.06 -1.47
N LYS A 134 13.86 9.86 -2.35
CA LYS A 134 14.55 11.11 -1.98
C LYS A 134 13.62 12.08 -1.24
N GLN A 135 12.42 12.27 -1.75
CA GLN A 135 11.42 13.15 -1.14
C GLN A 135 10.95 12.64 0.22
N ILE A 136 10.77 11.32 0.37
CA ILE A 136 10.34 10.69 1.62
C ILE A 136 11.44 10.76 2.69
N LEU A 137 12.68 10.45 2.32
CA LEU A 137 13.81 10.41 3.25
C LEU A 137 14.44 11.78 3.50
N ASN A 138 14.09 12.79 2.69
CA ASN A 138 14.72 14.11 2.71
C ASN A 138 16.25 14.03 2.58
N VAL A 139 16.73 13.30 1.57
CA VAL A 139 18.16 13.11 1.30
C VAL A 139 18.53 13.62 -0.09
N ASP A 140 19.75 14.14 -0.21
CA ASP A 140 20.32 14.62 -1.47
C ASP A 140 20.87 13.46 -2.33
N ASP A 141 21.08 13.74 -3.62
CA ASP A 141 21.46 12.76 -4.66
C ASP A 141 22.69 11.91 -4.32
N ALA A 142 23.62 12.45 -3.52
CA ALA A 142 24.88 11.80 -3.17
C ALA A 142 24.73 10.52 -2.31
N LEU A 143 23.58 10.33 -1.64
CA LEU A 143 23.40 9.24 -0.66
C LEU A 143 22.65 8.00 -1.17
N ILE A 144 22.01 8.08 -2.35
CA ILE A 144 21.17 6.99 -2.89
C ILE A 144 21.85 6.22 -4.03
N ASP A 145 22.92 6.75 -4.62
CA ASP A 145 23.64 6.11 -5.73
C ASP A 145 24.44 4.86 -5.30
N SER A 146 24.58 4.61 -3.99
CA SER A 146 25.42 3.55 -3.45
C SER A 146 24.71 2.24 -3.13
N SER A 147 23.39 2.11 -3.29
CA SER A 147 22.69 0.85 -3.05
C SER A 147 22.46 0.10 -4.36
N PRO A 148 23.10 -1.07 -4.58
CA PRO A 148 22.74 -1.95 -5.68
C PRO A 148 21.24 -2.25 -5.61
N GLN A 149 20.58 -2.11 -6.75
CA GLN A 149 19.17 -2.41 -6.88
C GLN A 149 18.97 -3.91 -6.65
N GLU A 150 18.56 -4.32 -5.45
CA GLU A 150 18.13 -5.70 -5.20
C GLU A 150 16.78 -5.91 -5.87
N CYS A 151 16.82 -6.17 -7.17
CA CYS A 151 15.73 -6.83 -7.86
C CYS A 151 15.66 -8.27 -7.35
N VAL A 152 14.68 -8.59 -6.51
CA VAL A 152 14.28 -9.98 -6.25
C VAL A 152 13.62 -10.53 -7.51
N GLY A 153 14.39 -11.29 -8.29
CA GLY A 153 13.92 -11.98 -9.48
C GLY A 153 14.93 -11.98 -10.60
N ASP A 154 16.15 -12.47 -10.35
CA ASP A 154 16.89 -13.12 -11.44
C ASP A 154 16.20 -14.47 -11.65
N SER A 155 15.41 -14.55 -12.70
CA SER A 155 15.12 -15.82 -13.35
C SER A 155 16.47 -16.42 -13.73
N ASP A 156 16.68 -17.67 -13.33
CA ASP A 156 17.84 -18.50 -13.62
C ASP A 156 18.03 -18.64 -15.14
N ASP A 157 18.67 -17.64 -15.76
CA ASP A 157 19.07 -17.65 -17.15
C ASP A 157 20.55 -18.00 -17.23
N GLY A 158 20.80 -19.31 -17.24
CA GLY A 158 21.89 -19.90 -18.03
C GLY A 158 23.29 -19.73 -17.46
N LEU A 159 23.60 -20.44 -16.37
CA LEU A 159 24.98 -20.77 -16.03
C LEU A 159 25.54 -21.76 -17.07
N THR A 160 26.17 -21.26 -18.13
CA THR A 160 26.93 -22.09 -19.08
C THR A 160 28.16 -22.65 -18.37
N ARG A 161 28.05 -23.87 -17.83
CA ARG A 161 29.22 -24.61 -17.34
C ARG A 161 30.03 -25.10 -18.53
N ILE A 162 31.19 -24.49 -18.74
CA ILE A 162 32.24 -25.01 -19.62
C ILE A 162 32.91 -26.18 -18.89
N ASN A 163 32.77 -27.40 -19.40
CA ASN A 163 33.60 -28.53 -18.94
C ASN A 163 35.02 -28.38 -19.51
N GLN A 164 36.03 -28.86 -18.77
CA GLN A 164 37.48 -28.68 -19.05
C GLN A 164 38.00 -29.35 -20.35
N ASP A 165 37.11 -29.84 -21.21
CA ASP A 165 37.39 -30.55 -22.46
C ASP A 165 36.73 -29.91 -23.71
N GLY A 166 36.06 -28.75 -23.57
CA GLY A 166 35.85 -27.81 -24.69
C GLY A 166 34.79 -28.16 -25.73
N THR A 167 33.80 -29.00 -25.42
CA THR A 167 32.67 -29.28 -26.34
C THR A 167 31.32 -28.83 -25.76
N ALA A 168 30.45 -28.27 -26.62
CA ALA A 168 29.13 -27.78 -26.27
C ALA A 168 28.05 -28.63 -26.97
N GLU A 169 27.13 -29.22 -26.19
CA GLU A 169 25.94 -29.89 -26.73
C GLU A 169 24.69 -29.02 -26.51
N SER A 170 23.97 -28.73 -27.60
CA SER A 170 22.65 -28.11 -27.59
C SER A 170 21.57 -29.17 -27.80
N ARG A 171 20.72 -29.41 -26.81
CA ARG A 171 19.52 -30.26 -26.97
C ARG A 171 18.28 -29.39 -27.18
N THR A 172 17.73 -29.42 -28.39
CA THR A 172 16.37 -28.97 -28.69
C THR A 172 15.36 -30.07 -28.31
N ARG A 173 14.31 -29.72 -27.57
CA ARG A 173 13.18 -30.63 -27.31
C ARG A 173 12.13 -30.42 -28.40
N GLN A 174 11.85 -31.49 -29.16
CA GLN A 174 10.73 -31.60 -30.09
C GLN A 174 9.43 -31.86 -29.33
N ASP A 175 8.38 -31.28 -29.88
CA ASP A 175 6.98 -31.30 -29.42
C ASP A 175 6.29 -32.43 -30.19
N ASP A 176 5.77 -33.45 -29.50
CA ASP A 176 4.97 -34.52 -30.12
C ASP A 176 3.74 -34.83 -29.25
N THR A 177 2.60 -34.84 -29.93
CA THR A 177 1.25 -34.78 -29.37
C THR A 177 0.52 -36.13 -29.62
N GLN A 178 0.04 -36.77 -28.52
CA GLN A 178 -1.17 -37.64 -28.39
C GLN A 178 -1.16 -39.09 -28.95
N PRO A 179 -2.14 -39.98 -28.62
CA PRO A 179 -2.88 -40.27 -27.36
C PRO A 179 -3.05 -41.80 -27.08
N LEU A 180 -3.79 -42.21 -26.02
CA LEU A 180 -4.96 -43.14 -26.04
C LEU A 180 -5.19 -44.00 -24.74
N ASN A 181 -6.39 -43.81 -24.17
CA ASN A 181 -7.32 -44.66 -23.37
C ASN A 181 -6.99 -45.31 -22.00
N ASP A 182 -7.85 -44.92 -21.04
CA ASP A 182 -8.69 -45.67 -20.07
C ASP A 182 -8.16 -46.92 -19.37
N LEU A 183 -8.21 -46.91 -18.03
CA LEU A 183 -8.80 -47.97 -17.18
C LEU A 183 -8.83 -47.53 -15.69
N GLU A 184 -10.06 -47.30 -15.23
CA GLU A 184 -10.69 -47.65 -13.94
C GLU A 184 -10.19 -47.10 -12.58
N ASP A 185 -11.23 -46.78 -11.80
CA ASP A 185 -11.33 -46.28 -10.43
C ASP A 185 -10.59 -47.10 -9.36
N GLU A 186 -10.13 -46.44 -8.30
CA GLU A 186 -10.22 -46.95 -6.92
C GLU A 186 -10.10 -45.78 -5.91
N ASP A 187 -11.19 -45.58 -5.17
CA ASP A 187 -11.35 -44.68 -4.03
C ASP A 187 -10.40 -45.04 -2.87
N SER A 188 -9.65 -44.08 -2.32
CA SER A 188 -9.19 -44.19 -0.93
C SER A 188 -9.14 -42.83 -0.19
N LYS A 189 -9.74 -42.86 1.01
CA LYS A 189 -10.05 -41.75 1.94
C LYS A 189 -8.82 -41.09 2.57
N PRO A 190 -8.94 -39.87 3.12
CA PRO A 190 -7.82 -39.10 3.64
C PRO A 190 -7.39 -39.55 5.05
N THR A 191 -6.10 -39.83 5.21
CA THR A 191 -5.48 -40.16 6.50
C THR A 191 -5.13 -38.88 7.27
N LYS A 192 -5.70 -38.74 8.47
CA LYS A 192 -5.35 -37.72 9.46
C LYS A 192 -3.92 -37.94 9.96
N SER A 193 -3.06 -36.93 9.90
CA SER A 193 -1.88 -36.86 10.76
C SER A 193 -1.85 -35.50 11.48
N SER A 194 -1.83 -35.61 12.80
CA SER A 194 -1.84 -34.52 13.76
C SER A 194 -0.47 -33.86 13.81
N GLN A 195 -0.38 -32.56 13.50
CA GLN A 195 0.70 -31.72 13.98
C GLN A 195 0.12 -30.64 14.88
N GLN A 196 0.26 -30.91 16.18
CA GLN A 196 -0.03 -30.03 17.29
C GLN A 196 1.04 -28.92 17.30
N MET A 197 0.72 -27.77 16.72
CA MET A 197 1.60 -26.59 16.74
C MET A 197 1.46 -25.89 18.09
N MET A 198 2.53 -25.86 18.88
CA MET A 198 2.61 -25.12 20.14
C MET A 198 2.32 -23.64 19.89
N MET A 199 1.23 -23.13 20.47
CA MET A 199 0.96 -21.70 20.55
C MET A 199 1.92 -21.06 21.55
N THR A 200 2.98 -20.43 21.07
CA THR A 200 3.71 -19.44 21.85
C THR A 200 2.81 -18.21 22.02
N LYS A 201 2.28 -18.02 23.23
CA LYS A 201 1.53 -16.81 23.60
C LYS A 201 2.44 -15.59 23.45
N SER A 202 2.21 -14.80 22.40
CA SER A 202 2.71 -13.43 22.31
C SER A 202 1.97 -12.57 23.33
N ARG A 203 2.71 -12.02 24.31
CA ARG A 203 2.16 -11.07 25.29
C ARG A 203 1.79 -9.77 24.59
N SER A 204 0.59 -9.27 24.88
CA SER A 204 0.14 -7.97 24.41
C SER A 204 0.82 -6.85 25.21
N TYR A 205 1.04 -5.69 24.60
CA TYR A 205 1.52 -4.48 25.30
C TYR A 205 0.66 -4.14 26.53
N ALA A 206 -0.65 -4.45 26.48
CA ALA A 206 -1.59 -4.28 27.59
C ALA A 206 -1.33 -5.21 28.80
N ASP A 207 -0.54 -6.28 28.63
CA ASP A 207 -0.15 -7.21 29.71
C ASP A 207 1.13 -6.73 30.42
N VAL A 208 1.97 -5.95 29.74
CA VAL A 208 3.20 -5.36 30.29
C VAL A 208 2.87 -4.17 31.20
N VAL A 209 1.92 -3.33 30.78
CA VAL A 209 1.53 -2.12 31.52
C VAL A 209 0.79 -2.44 32.83
N ARG A 210 0.07 -3.57 32.90
CA ARG A 210 -0.65 -3.99 34.11
C ARG A 210 0.22 -4.57 35.22
N ASN A 211 1.45 -4.97 34.91
CA ASN A 211 2.38 -5.58 35.88
C ASN A 211 3.53 -4.65 36.28
N GLY A 212 3.49 -3.37 35.89
CA GLY A 212 4.52 -2.36 36.20
C GLY A 212 4.37 -1.65 37.54
N GLU A 213 3.32 -1.95 38.32
CA GLU A 213 3.14 -1.40 39.66
C GLU A 213 3.24 -2.52 40.69
N LYS A 214 4.47 -2.82 41.13
CA LYS A 214 4.87 -3.25 42.49
C LYS A 214 6.30 -3.80 42.47
N GLY A 215 7.19 -3.15 43.21
CA GLY A 215 8.53 -3.64 43.55
C GLY A 215 9.60 -2.59 43.39
#